data_AF-A0A182VFF5-F1
#
_entry.id   AF-A0A182VFF5-F1
#
_cell.length_a   1.000
_cell.length_b   1.000
_cell.length_c   1.000
_cell.angle_alpha   90.00
_cell.angle_beta   90.00
_cell.angle_gamma   90.00
#
_symmetry.space_group_name_H-M   'P 1'
#
loop_
_entity.id
_entity.type
_entity.pdbx_description
1 polymer ?
#
loop_
_entity_poly.entity_id
_entity_poly.type
_entity_poly.pdbx_seq_one_letter_code
_entity_poly.pdbx_strand_id
1 'polypeptide(L)'
;LKNFKRWTAETCLPCPVTKCEEKEFYFTFFEDVVQIPRVCDLVINLQQSIQQLVTEVLTYLKSWQKYRNLWMYEKMSVCEKFLNQNVSLAQLDEKFIYYTQIVNELERHKPFHDIKSIRVNLRPLIRGIVDHAVEWRNTLGNILAERTRQQMIELHEHMVSLRNDLDKNVKELSHFKTVMQTIQTIQSTTLTVELKIHEIQEIYNILEEHRIKFPLGDMIMAYHLEKRWKKIYHSALLRSGKLQPTKAKFAEITQKEIQTFSDELAKFITKFRTEGPGTVGLDLDRGVELMDSYGKEIELMDRQRIELGRVELCSATGPRASEAHTLMPFKNCTVYACFFFCSPTLSRKCRKAV
;
A
#
# COMPACT_ATOMS: atom_id res chain seq x y z
N LEU A 1 -24.00 -26.54 -64.26
CA LEU A 1 -25.01 -26.38 -65.33
C LEU A 1 -24.45 -25.75 -66.61
N LYS A 2 -23.57 -24.73 -66.53
CA LYS A 2 -22.88 -24.17 -67.71
C LYS A 2 -21.95 -25.15 -68.46
N ASN A 3 -21.59 -26.27 -67.83
CA ASN A 3 -20.81 -27.34 -68.44
C ASN A 3 -21.70 -28.45 -69.07
N PHE A 4 -23.02 -28.38 -68.87
CA PHE A 4 -23.95 -29.38 -69.38
C PHE A 4 -24.50 -28.91 -70.73
N LYS A 5 -23.84 -29.40 -71.81
CA LYS A 5 -24.16 -29.06 -73.19
C LYS A 5 -25.47 -29.70 -73.63
N ARG A 6 -26.27 -28.99 -74.41
CA ARG A 6 -27.46 -29.56 -75.06
C ARG A 6 -27.06 -30.59 -76.12
N TRP A 7 -27.99 -31.46 -76.46
CA TRP A 7 -27.84 -32.38 -77.58
C TRP A 7 -28.55 -31.81 -78.81
N THR A 8 -28.03 -32.11 -79.99
CA THR A 8 -28.72 -31.78 -81.25
C THR A 8 -30.05 -32.52 -81.31
N ALA A 9 -31.11 -31.85 -81.80
CA ALA A 9 -32.45 -32.40 -81.84
C ALA A 9 -32.47 -33.81 -82.44
N GLU A 10 -33.15 -34.74 -81.76
CA GLU A 10 -33.30 -36.15 -82.19
C GLU A 10 -31.99 -36.96 -82.31
N THR A 11 -30.90 -36.48 -81.71
CA THR A 11 -29.61 -37.21 -81.73
C THR A 11 -28.98 -37.26 -80.34
N CYS A 12 -28.08 -38.22 -80.13
CA CYS A 12 -27.25 -38.31 -78.92
C CYS A 12 -25.91 -37.55 -79.06
N LEU A 13 -25.83 -36.59 -79.99
CA LEU A 13 -24.62 -35.82 -80.25
C LEU A 13 -24.69 -34.46 -79.54
N PRO A 14 -23.59 -33.97 -78.94
CA PRO A 14 -23.57 -32.66 -78.29
C PRO A 14 -23.72 -31.54 -79.33
N CYS A 15 -24.46 -30.48 -78.99
CA CYS A 15 -24.62 -29.31 -79.84
C CYS A 15 -23.25 -28.72 -80.25
N PRO A 16 -23.04 -28.43 -81.55
CA PRO A 16 -21.80 -27.84 -82.02
C PRO A 16 -21.60 -26.44 -81.40
N VAL A 17 -20.35 -26.08 -81.19
CA VAL A 17 -19.98 -24.77 -80.64
C VAL A 17 -20.23 -23.71 -81.71
N THR A 18 -21.04 -22.71 -81.40
CA THR A 18 -21.30 -21.60 -82.33
C THR A 18 -20.37 -20.45 -81.99
N LYS A 19 -19.60 -19.95 -82.96
CA LYS A 19 -18.79 -18.75 -82.78
C LYS A 19 -19.63 -17.53 -83.14
N CYS A 20 -19.89 -16.67 -82.16
CA CYS A 20 -20.56 -15.39 -82.35
C CYS A 20 -19.64 -14.31 -81.80
N GLU A 21 -19.29 -13.30 -82.61
CA GLU A 21 -18.42 -12.18 -82.20
C GLU A 21 -17.10 -12.62 -81.52
N GLU A 22 -16.36 -13.55 -82.15
CA GLU A 22 -15.07 -14.09 -81.67
C GLU A 22 -15.11 -14.84 -80.32
N LYS A 23 -16.30 -15.03 -79.73
CA LYS A 23 -16.50 -15.84 -78.53
C LYS A 23 -17.18 -17.16 -78.86
N GLU A 24 -16.70 -18.23 -78.23
CA GLU A 24 -17.30 -19.56 -78.31
C GLU A 24 -18.59 -19.58 -77.47
N PHE A 25 -19.73 -19.74 -78.13
CA PHE A 25 -21.03 -19.89 -77.49
C PHE A 25 -21.40 -21.38 -77.39
N TYR A 26 -21.71 -21.81 -76.17
CA TYR A 26 -22.12 -23.17 -75.87
C TYR A 26 -23.62 -23.18 -75.52
N PHE A 27 -24.43 -23.89 -76.32
CA PHE A 27 -25.83 -24.13 -75.99
C PHE A 27 -25.92 -25.06 -74.77
N THR A 28 -26.37 -24.52 -73.64
CA THR A 28 -26.47 -25.25 -72.37
C THR A 28 -27.91 -25.20 -71.85
N PHE A 29 -28.27 -26.16 -71.00
CA PHE A 29 -29.57 -26.14 -70.31
C PHE A 29 -29.65 -25.08 -69.21
N PHE A 30 -28.57 -24.32 -68.98
CA PHE A 30 -28.49 -23.33 -67.92
C PHE A 30 -29.57 -22.25 -68.05
N GLU A 31 -29.79 -21.70 -69.24
CA GLU A 31 -30.78 -20.63 -69.46
C GLU A 31 -32.21 -21.10 -69.15
N ASP A 32 -32.59 -22.28 -69.63
CA ASP A 32 -33.94 -22.84 -69.39
C ASP A 32 -34.14 -23.18 -67.91
N VAL A 33 -33.13 -23.76 -67.26
CA VAL A 33 -33.21 -24.16 -65.84
C VAL A 33 -33.27 -22.94 -64.92
N VAL A 34 -32.55 -21.87 -65.25
CA VAL A 34 -32.59 -20.61 -64.47
C VAL A 34 -33.91 -19.87 -64.65
N GLN A 35 -34.62 -20.04 -65.76
CA GLN A 35 -35.95 -19.45 -65.94
C GLN A 35 -37.06 -20.17 -65.15
N ILE A 36 -36.81 -21.39 -64.62
CA ILE A 36 -37.79 -22.11 -63.81
C ILE A 36 -38.02 -21.33 -62.50
N PRO A 37 -39.25 -20.83 -62.22
CA PRO A 37 -39.52 -20.01 -61.03
C PRO A 37 -39.12 -20.70 -59.73
N ARG A 38 -39.38 -22.01 -59.64
CA ARG A 38 -39.03 -22.84 -58.48
C ARG A 38 -37.52 -22.89 -58.22
N VAL A 39 -36.68 -22.84 -59.26
CA VAL A 39 -35.22 -22.80 -59.13
C VAL A 39 -34.77 -21.42 -58.66
N CYS A 40 -35.35 -20.34 -59.21
CA CYS A 40 -35.11 -18.98 -58.72
C CYS A 40 -35.48 -18.83 -57.23
N ASP A 41 -36.65 -19.32 -56.82
CA ASP A 41 -37.10 -19.29 -55.42
C ASP A 41 -36.12 -20.03 -54.50
N LEU A 42 -35.63 -21.21 -54.91
CA LEU A 42 -34.63 -21.97 -54.16
C LEU A 42 -33.31 -21.20 -54.04
N VAL A 43 -32.87 -20.50 -55.08
CA VAL A 43 -31.65 -19.68 -55.05
C VAL A 43 -31.82 -18.48 -54.11
N ILE A 44 -32.96 -17.79 -54.17
CA ILE A 44 -33.27 -16.67 -53.27
C ILE A 44 -33.33 -17.16 -51.81
N ASN A 45 -34.03 -18.27 -51.56
CA ASN A 45 -34.12 -18.87 -50.22
C ASN A 45 -32.74 -19.29 -49.70
N LEU A 46 -31.87 -19.81 -50.56
CA LEU A 46 -30.50 -20.17 -50.20
C LEU A 46 -29.67 -18.92 -49.84
N GLN A 47 -29.77 -17.84 -50.63
CA GLN A 47 -29.10 -16.58 -50.32
C GLN A 47 -29.57 -15.98 -48.98
N GLN A 48 -30.88 -15.96 -48.75
CA GLN A 48 -31.45 -15.49 -47.47
C GLN A 48 -31.00 -16.38 -46.30
N SER A 49 -30.98 -17.70 -46.49
CA SER A 49 -30.50 -18.65 -45.48
C SER A 49 -29.02 -18.43 -45.13
N ILE A 50 -28.18 -18.14 -46.13
CA ILE A 50 -26.76 -17.80 -45.93
C ILE A 50 -26.64 -16.49 -45.13
N GLN A 51 -27.39 -15.45 -45.47
CA GLN A 51 -27.35 -14.18 -44.75
C GLN A 51 -27.79 -14.33 -43.28
N GLN A 52 -28.86 -15.10 -43.04
CA GLN A 52 -29.31 -15.42 -41.68
C GLN A 52 -28.24 -16.20 -40.90
N LEU A 53 -27.64 -17.22 -41.53
CA LEU A 53 -26.54 -17.99 -40.96
C LEU A 53 -25.36 -17.13 -40.53
N VAL A 54 -24.90 -16.22 -41.41
CA VAL A 54 -23.80 -15.31 -41.09
C VAL A 54 -24.17 -14.40 -39.92
N THR A 55 -25.40 -13.88 -39.90
CA THR A 55 -25.88 -13.00 -38.83
C THR A 55 -25.95 -13.72 -37.49
N GLU A 56 -26.43 -14.96 -37.46
CA GLU A 56 -26.46 -15.81 -36.27
C GLU A 56 -25.05 -16.10 -35.74
N VAL A 57 -24.10 -16.44 -36.62
CA VAL A 57 -22.69 -16.66 -36.26
C VAL A 57 -22.08 -15.39 -35.67
N LEU A 58 -22.27 -14.22 -36.30
CA LEU A 58 -21.74 -12.95 -35.79
C LEU A 58 -22.35 -12.57 -34.44
N THR A 59 -23.65 -12.81 -34.26
CA THR A 59 -24.35 -12.56 -32.99
C THR A 59 -23.78 -13.46 -31.89
N TYR A 60 -23.54 -14.74 -32.21
CA TYR A 60 -22.90 -15.68 -31.29
C TYR A 60 -21.49 -15.23 -30.92
N LEU A 61 -20.65 -14.85 -31.90
CA LEU A 61 -19.29 -14.36 -31.64
C LEU A 61 -19.28 -13.08 -30.79
N LYS A 62 -20.26 -12.20 -30.96
CA LYS A 62 -20.39 -10.98 -30.15
C LYS A 62 -20.60 -11.27 -28.67
N SER A 63 -21.23 -12.40 -28.31
CA SER A 63 -21.42 -12.79 -26.91
C SER A 63 -20.08 -13.01 -26.16
N TRP A 64 -19.01 -13.36 -26.87
CA TRP A 64 -17.67 -13.56 -26.31
C TRP A 64 -16.94 -12.25 -25.99
N GLN A 65 -17.47 -11.11 -26.44
CA GLN A 65 -16.92 -9.79 -26.09
C GLN A 65 -17.05 -9.47 -24.60
N LYS A 66 -17.84 -10.23 -23.82
CA LYS A 66 -17.87 -10.10 -22.35
C LYS A 66 -16.50 -10.29 -21.70
N TYR A 67 -15.60 -11.04 -22.34
CA TYR A 67 -14.24 -11.28 -21.86
C TYR A 67 -13.21 -10.26 -22.37
N ARG A 68 -13.64 -9.25 -23.15
CA ARG A 68 -12.75 -8.28 -23.83
C ARG A 68 -11.75 -7.60 -22.91
N ASN A 69 -12.15 -7.35 -21.67
CA ASN A 69 -11.32 -6.69 -20.68
C ASN A 69 -10.06 -7.51 -20.33
N LEU A 70 -10.05 -8.84 -20.54
CA LEU A 70 -8.90 -9.69 -20.22
C LEU A 70 -7.69 -9.41 -21.11
N TRP A 71 -7.87 -8.95 -22.35
CA TRP A 71 -6.77 -8.69 -23.30
C TRP A 71 -6.62 -7.21 -23.68
N MET A 72 -7.61 -6.36 -23.38
CA MET A 72 -7.57 -4.94 -23.75
C MET A 72 -6.70 -4.08 -22.82
N TYR A 73 -6.52 -4.51 -21.57
CA TYR A 73 -5.78 -3.75 -20.57
C TYR A 73 -4.38 -4.32 -20.30
N GLU A 74 -3.46 -3.42 -19.95
CA GLU A 74 -2.13 -3.79 -19.50
C GLU A 74 -2.19 -4.37 -18.08
N LYS A 75 -1.77 -5.63 -17.94
CA LYS A 75 -1.96 -6.40 -16.70
C LYS A 75 -1.21 -5.81 -15.51
N MET A 76 0.08 -5.53 -15.70
CA MET A 76 0.96 -4.97 -14.67
C MET A 76 0.40 -3.67 -14.08
N SER A 77 0.11 -2.68 -14.93
CA SER A 77 -0.39 -1.37 -14.52
C SER A 77 -1.71 -1.45 -13.75
N VAL A 78 -2.64 -2.30 -14.18
CA VAL A 78 -3.93 -2.47 -13.50
C VAL A 78 -3.75 -3.17 -12.15
N CYS A 79 -2.93 -4.21 -12.07
CA CYS A 79 -2.63 -4.90 -10.82
C CYS A 79 -1.94 -3.99 -9.81
N GLU A 80 -0.98 -3.18 -10.24
CA GLU A 80 -0.29 -2.22 -9.37
C GLU A 80 -1.24 -1.15 -8.84
N LYS A 81 -2.08 -0.57 -9.71
CA LYS A 81 -3.09 0.42 -9.31
C LYS A 81 -4.08 -0.16 -8.32
N PHE A 82 -4.52 -1.40 -8.53
CA PHE A 82 -5.41 -2.11 -7.62
C PHE A 82 -4.76 -2.28 -6.25
N LEU A 83 -3.54 -2.82 -6.18
CA LEU A 83 -2.85 -3.02 -4.90
C LEU A 83 -2.48 -1.70 -4.19
N ASN A 84 -2.32 -0.59 -4.92
CA ASN A 84 -2.07 0.73 -4.35
C ASN A 84 -3.30 1.37 -3.68
N GLN A 85 -4.50 0.83 -3.90
CA GLN A 85 -5.74 1.33 -3.29
C GLN A 85 -5.95 0.83 -1.85
N ASN A 86 -4.97 0.14 -1.24
CA ASN A 86 -5.08 -0.47 0.08
C ASN A 86 -6.32 -1.36 0.20
N VAL A 87 -6.41 -2.32 -0.74
CA VAL A 87 -7.49 -3.30 -0.86
C VAL A 87 -7.49 -4.25 0.33
N SER A 88 -8.68 -4.62 0.82
CA SER A 88 -8.79 -5.62 1.91
C SER A 88 -8.46 -7.03 1.43
N LEU A 89 -8.06 -7.92 2.34
CA LEU A 89 -7.79 -9.32 2.00
C LEU A 89 -8.99 -10.01 1.32
N ALA A 90 -10.21 -9.70 1.76
CA ALA A 90 -11.44 -10.23 1.15
C ALA A 90 -11.62 -9.77 -0.31
N GLN A 91 -11.40 -8.49 -0.60
CA GLN A 91 -11.51 -7.98 -1.98
C GLN A 91 -10.41 -8.55 -2.89
N LEU A 92 -9.24 -8.83 -2.34
CA LEU A 92 -8.13 -9.45 -3.04
C LEU A 92 -8.43 -10.91 -3.37
N ASP A 93 -8.97 -11.66 -2.41
CA ASP A 93 -9.46 -13.03 -2.60
C ASP A 93 -10.59 -13.11 -3.64
N GLU A 94 -11.59 -12.22 -3.56
CA GLU A 94 -12.65 -12.11 -4.56
C GLU A 94 -12.12 -11.96 -6.00
N LYS A 95 -11.02 -11.21 -6.19
CA LYS A 95 -10.39 -11.08 -7.52
C LYS A 95 -9.74 -12.37 -7.99
N PHE A 96 -9.08 -13.11 -7.11
CA PHE A 96 -8.52 -14.40 -7.48
C PHE A 96 -9.58 -15.45 -7.75
N ILE A 97 -10.66 -15.46 -6.96
CA ILE A 97 -11.85 -16.27 -7.20
C ILE A 97 -12.44 -15.94 -8.57
N TYR A 98 -12.59 -14.66 -8.92
CA TYR A 98 -13.10 -14.24 -10.23
C TYR A 98 -12.31 -14.85 -11.41
N TYR A 99 -10.98 -14.75 -11.40
CA TYR A 99 -10.17 -15.34 -12.47
C TYR A 99 -10.23 -16.87 -12.46
N THR A 100 -10.24 -17.49 -11.28
CA THR A 100 -10.34 -18.94 -11.14
C THR A 100 -11.69 -19.48 -11.64
N GLN A 101 -12.78 -18.74 -11.39
CA GLN A 101 -14.11 -19.08 -11.90
C GLN A 101 -14.17 -19.01 -13.43
N ILE A 102 -13.55 -18.00 -14.06
CA ILE A 102 -13.47 -17.91 -15.52
C ILE A 102 -12.77 -19.14 -16.10
N VAL A 103 -11.63 -19.54 -15.52
CA VAL A 103 -10.90 -20.74 -15.96
C VAL A 103 -11.78 -21.98 -15.83
N ASN A 104 -12.39 -22.20 -14.67
CA ASN A 104 -13.24 -23.36 -14.41
C ASN A 104 -14.49 -23.41 -15.31
N GLU A 105 -15.13 -22.27 -15.57
CA GLU A 105 -16.30 -22.17 -16.46
C GLU A 105 -15.92 -22.54 -17.90
N LEU A 106 -14.79 -22.01 -18.39
CA LEU A 106 -14.36 -22.18 -19.77
C LEU A 106 -13.75 -23.55 -20.05
N GLU A 107 -13.08 -24.18 -19.09
CA GLU A 107 -12.61 -25.56 -19.19
C GLU A 107 -13.76 -26.57 -19.30
N ARG A 108 -14.90 -26.27 -18.67
CA ARG A 108 -16.14 -27.08 -18.76
C ARG A 108 -16.96 -26.76 -20.01
N HIS A 109 -16.66 -25.66 -20.70
CA HIS A 109 -17.41 -25.23 -21.87
C HIS A 109 -17.17 -26.17 -23.06
N LYS A 110 -18.20 -26.41 -23.87
CA LYS A 110 -18.07 -27.22 -25.07
C LYS A 110 -17.06 -26.59 -26.04
N PRO A 111 -16.12 -27.36 -26.61
CA PRO A 111 -15.05 -26.82 -27.46
C PRO A 111 -15.52 -26.42 -28.86
N PHE A 112 -16.80 -26.61 -29.18
CA PHE A 112 -17.42 -26.23 -30.44
C PHE A 112 -18.88 -25.84 -30.21
N HIS A 113 -19.42 -25.08 -31.16
CA HIS A 113 -20.82 -24.72 -31.21
C HIS A 113 -21.36 -24.88 -32.63
N ASP A 114 -22.48 -25.58 -32.77
CA ASP A 114 -23.08 -25.89 -34.07
C ASP A 114 -24.24 -24.92 -34.36
N ILE A 115 -24.12 -24.18 -35.47
CA ILE A 115 -25.11 -23.22 -35.96
C ILE A 115 -25.60 -23.71 -37.32
N LYS A 116 -26.77 -24.36 -37.35
CA LYS A 116 -27.34 -25.09 -38.50
C LYS A 116 -26.27 -25.96 -39.19
N SER A 117 -25.78 -25.56 -40.36
CA SER A 117 -24.81 -26.30 -41.18
C SER A 117 -23.35 -25.93 -40.91
N ILE A 118 -23.06 -25.02 -39.97
CA ILE A 118 -21.72 -24.52 -39.67
C ILE A 118 -21.32 -24.94 -38.24
N ARG A 119 -20.12 -25.51 -38.08
CA ARG A 119 -19.51 -25.77 -36.76
C ARG A 119 -18.44 -24.74 -36.45
N VAL A 120 -18.64 -23.94 -35.41
CA VAL A 120 -17.67 -22.96 -34.92
C VAL A 120 -16.71 -23.64 -33.95
N ASN A 121 -15.41 -23.61 -34.26
CA ASN A 121 -14.37 -24.14 -33.39
C ASN A 121 -14.00 -23.10 -32.32
N LEU A 122 -14.27 -23.41 -31.04
CA LEU A 122 -14.02 -22.52 -29.91
C LEU A 122 -12.73 -22.83 -29.16
N ARG A 123 -12.07 -23.95 -29.46
CA ARG A 123 -10.82 -24.36 -28.79
C ARG A 123 -9.77 -23.25 -28.72
N PRO A 124 -9.40 -22.55 -29.82
CA PRO A 124 -8.37 -21.52 -29.76
C PRO A 124 -8.82 -20.30 -28.94
N LEU A 125 -10.11 -19.93 -29.02
CA LEU A 125 -10.67 -18.81 -28.27
C LEU A 125 -10.70 -19.10 -26.77
N ILE A 126 -11.25 -20.26 -26.38
CA ILE A 126 -11.29 -20.71 -24.99
C ILE A 126 -9.89 -20.77 -24.40
N ARG A 127 -8.94 -21.37 -25.12
CA ARG A 127 -7.54 -21.44 -24.69
C ARG A 127 -6.95 -20.04 -24.47
N GLY A 128 -7.13 -19.12 -25.42
CA GLY A 128 -6.62 -17.75 -25.27
C GLY A 128 -7.21 -17.00 -24.07
N ILE A 129 -8.51 -17.19 -23.79
CA ILE A 129 -9.16 -16.55 -22.64
C ILE A 129 -8.65 -17.17 -21.32
N VAL A 130 -8.53 -18.49 -21.25
CA VAL A 130 -7.98 -19.19 -20.09
C VAL A 130 -6.53 -18.77 -19.83
N ASP A 131 -5.70 -18.72 -20.88
CA ASP A 131 -4.31 -18.29 -20.78
C ASP A 131 -4.22 -16.87 -20.20
N HIS A 132 -5.05 -15.94 -20.69
CA HIS A 132 -5.10 -14.59 -20.13
C HIS A 132 -5.59 -14.55 -18.67
N ALA A 133 -6.62 -15.32 -18.30
CA ALA A 133 -7.10 -15.37 -16.92
C ALA A 133 -6.05 -15.92 -15.95
N VAL A 134 -5.32 -16.97 -16.37
CA VAL A 134 -4.19 -17.51 -15.61
C VAL A 134 -3.06 -16.50 -15.50
N GLU A 135 -2.76 -15.77 -16.57
CA GLU A 135 -1.76 -14.71 -16.57
C GLU A 135 -2.13 -13.56 -15.64
N TRP A 136 -3.40 -13.13 -15.61
CA TRP A 136 -3.91 -12.13 -14.66
C TRP A 136 -3.74 -12.57 -13.20
N ARG A 137 -4.14 -13.82 -12.90
CA ARG A 137 -3.99 -14.41 -11.58
C ARG A 137 -2.53 -14.46 -11.15
N ASN A 138 -1.66 -14.97 -12.02
CA ASN A 138 -0.23 -15.11 -11.71
C ASN A 138 0.46 -13.74 -11.58
N THR A 139 0.12 -12.78 -12.44
CA THR A 139 0.69 -11.42 -12.39
C THR A 139 0.31 -10.71 -11.09
N LEU A 140 -0.98 -10.72 -10.72
CA LEU A 140 -1.45 -10.15 -9.46
C LEU A 140 -0.78 -10.83 -8.26
N GLY A 141 -0.71 -12.17 -8.30
CA GLY A 141 -0.08 -12.98 -7.27
C GLY A 141 1.42 -12.69 -7.09
N ASN A 142 2.16 -12.55 -8.18
CA ASN A 142 3.60 -12.25 -8.14
C ASN A 142 3.87 -10.86 -7.56
N ILE A 143 3.10 -9.84 -7.97
CA ILE A 143 3.25 -8.48 -7.44
C ILE A 143 2.89 -8.47 -5.94
N LEU A 144 1.84 -9.18 -5.55
CA LEU A 144 1.45 -9.30 -4.15
C LEU A 144 2.55 -9.99 -3.32
N ALA A 145 3.03 -11.14 -3.78
CA ALA A 145 4.09 -11.90 -3.11
C ALA A 145 5.36 -11.06 -2.91
N GLU A 146 5.76 -10.28 -3.92
CA GLU A 146 6.93 -9.40 -3.81
C GLU A 146 6.71 -8.26 -2.81
N ARG A 147 5.53 -7.63 -2.80
CA ARG A 147 5.20 -6.58 -1.81
C ARG A 147 5.18 -7.14 -0.40
N THR A 148 4.58 -8.31 -0.21
CA THR A 148 4.51 -8.99 1.09
C THR A 148 5.91 -9.40 1.57
N ARG A 149 6.77 -9.87 0.66
CA ARG A 149 8.17 -10.18 0.95
C ARG A 149 8.92 -8.94 1.44
N GLN A 150 8.75 -7.80 0.78
CA GLN A 150 9.35 -6.53 1.19
C GLN A 150 8.87 -6.07 2.57
N GLN A 151 7.54 -6.11 2.82
CA GLN A 151 6.97 -5.80 4.13
C GLN A 151 7.48 -6.71 5.25
N MET A 152 7.65 -8.00 4.95
CA MET A 152 8.21 -8.97 5.88
C MET A 152 9.68 -8.65 6.22
N ILE A 153 10.49 -8.28 5.22
CA ILE A 153 11.89 -7.89 5.42
C ILE A 153 11.97 -6.65 6.32
N GLU A 154 11.18 -5.61 6.01
CA GLU A 154 11.12 -4.37 6.79
C GLU A 154 10.68 -4.64 8.24
N LEU A 155 9.67 -5.49 8.44
CA LEU A 155 9.22 -5.87 9.77
C LEU A 155 10.32 -6.65 10.51
N HIS A 156 11.04 -7.53 9.82
CA HIS A 156 12.13 -8.28 10.40
C HIS A 156 13.29 -7.36 10.84
N GLU A 157 13.69 -6.41 10.00
CA GLU A 157 14.71 -5.41 10.32
C GLU A 157 14.30 -4.56 11.51
N HIS A 158 13.03 -4.12 11.55
CA HIS A 158 12.48 -3.39 12.68
C HIS A 158 12.56 -4.22 13.98
N MET A 159 12.20 -5.50 13.93
CA MET A 159 12.34 -6.42 15.07
C MET A 159 13.78 -6.59 15.53
N VAL A 160 14.75 -6.67 14.60
CA VAL A 160 16.18 -6.77 14.93
C VAL A 160 16.66 -5.49 15.61
N SER A 161 16.25 -4.32 15.12
CA SER A 161 16.56 -3.03 15.74
C SER A 161 16.02 -2.93 17.16
N LEU A 162 14.74 -3.25 17.36
CA LEU A 162 14.11 -3.27 18.69
C LEU A 162 14.83 -4.23 19.65
N ARG A 163 15.25 -5.39 19.15
CA ARG A 163 16.00 -6.36 19.96
C ARG A 163 17.38 -5.83 20.36
N ASN A 164 18.11 -5.23 19.43
CA ASN A 164 19.42 -4.64 19.71
C ASN A 164 19.31 -3.53 20.75
N ASP A 165 18.31 -2.65 20.62
CA ASP A 165 18.06 -1.58 21.58
C ASP A 165 17.62 -2.12 22.95
N LEU A 166 16.78 -3.16 22.96
CA LEU A 166 16.35 -3.81 24.19
C LEU A 166 17.51 -4.49 24.91
N ASP A 167 18.45 -5.11 24.19
CA ASP A 167 19.56 -5.87 24.79
C ASP A 167 20.72 -4.97 25.29
N LYS A 168 20.74 -3.67 24.96
CA LYS A 168 21.77 -2.69 25.37
C LYS A 168 22.00 -2.64 26.89
N ASN A 169 23.25 -2.79 27.32
CA ASN A 169 23.62 -2.71 28.73
C ASN A 169 23.41 -1.30 29.32
N VAL A 170 22.64 -1.23 30.39
CA VAL A 170 22.33 0.03 31.09
C VAL A 170 23.50 0.38 32.02
N LYS A 171 24.40 1.24 31.54
CA LYS A 171 25.50 1.83 32.34
C LYS A 171 25.25 3.31 32.63
N GLU A 172 24.60 4.00 31.70
CA GLU A 172 24.35 5.44 31.74
C GLU A 172 22.85 5.73 31.66
N LEU A 173 22.45 6.93 32.10
CA LEU A 173 21.06 7.40 32.01
C LEU A 173 20.56 7.46 30.55
N SER A 174 21.44 7.77 29.61
CA SER A 174 21.20 7.73 28.15
C SER A 174 20.72 6.34 27.70
N HIS A 175 21.46 5.30 28.07
CA HIS A 175 21.13 3.90 27.75
C HIS A 175 19.85 3.44 28.46
N PHE A 176 19.65 3.85 29.71
CA PHE A 176 18.42 3.56 30.44
C PHE A 176 17.18 4.11 29.72
N LYS A 177 17.26 5.38 29.27
CA LYS A 177 16.20 6.05 28.53
C LYS A 177 15.88 5.33 27.22
N THR A 178 16.89 4.98 26.43
CA THR A 178 16.70 4.23 25.19
C THR A 178 15.97 2.91 25.44
N VAL A 179 16.45 2.10 26.40
CA VAL A 179 15.83 0.80 26.71
C VAL A 179 14.38 0.95 27.17
N MET A 180 14.08 1.95 28.03
CA MET A 180 12.72 2.22 28.50
C MET A 180 11.79 2.66 27.37
N GLN A 181 12.27 3.53 26.47
CA GLN A 181 11.53 3.94 25.28
C GLN A 181 11.24 2.74 24.38
N THR A 182 12.24 1.90 24.11
CA THR A 182 12.08 0.68 23.33
C THR A 182 11.05 -0.27 23.94
N ILE A 183 11.07 -0.48 25.26
CA ILE A 183 10.06 -1.29 25.95
C ILE A 183 8.65 -0.71 25.76
N GLN A 184 8.49 0.62 25.92
CA GLN A 184 7.22 1.29 25.72
C GLN A 184 6.74 1.15 24.26
N THR A 185 7.63 1.33 23.29
CA THR A 185 7.33 1.15 21.86
C THR A 185 6.88 -0.28 21.58
N ILE A 186 7.58 -1.30 22.11
CA ILE A 186 7.18 -2.70 21.94
C ILE A 186 5.77 -2.92 22.50
N GLN A 187 5.50 -2.43 23.71
CA GLN A 187 4.19 -2.61 24.35
C GLN A 187 3.05 -1.89 23.61
N SER A 188 3.27 -0.66 23.13
CA SER A 188 2.24 0.11 22.44
C SER A 188 1.98 -0.37 21.01
N THR A 189 2.98 -0.96 20.36
CA THR A 189 2.89 -1.42 18.96
C THR A 189 2.55 -2.92 18.81
N THR A 190 2.47 -3.67 19.91
CA THR A 190 2.26 -5.13 19.89
C THR A 190 1.05 -5.54 19.07
N LEU A 191 -0.12 -4.95 19.31
CA LEU A 191 -1.34 -5.29 18.58
C LEU A 191 -1.19 -5.02 17.07
N THR A 192 -0.63 -3.86 16.70
CA THR A 192 -0.42 -3.48 15.31
C THR A 192 0.54 -4.43 14.60
N VAL A 193 1.60 -4.87 15.27
CA VAL A 193 2.57 -5.82 14.70
C VAL A 193 1.97 -7.21 14.57
N GLU A 194 1.21 -7.69 15.55
CA GLU A 194 0.54 -8.99 15.48
C GLU A 194 -0.49 -9.04 14.35
N LEU A 195 -1.28 -7.99 14.16
CA LEU A 195 -2.20 -7.87 13.02
C LEU A 195 -1.45 -7.92 11.69
N LYS A 196 -0.36 -7.16 11.54
CA LYS A 196 0.48 -7.21 10.32
C LYS A 196 1.06 -8.59 10.05
N ILE A 197 1.53 -9.30 11.09
CA ILE A 197 2.05 -10.66 10.94
C ILE A 197 0.94 -11.60 10.44
N HIS A 198 -0.27 -11.49 11.02
CA HIS A 198 -1.41 -12.30 10.59
C HIS A 198 -1.82 -11.96 9.15
N GLU A 199 -1.83 -10.69 8.76
CA GLU A 199 -2.10 -10.27 7.37
C GLU A 199 -1.08 -10.88 6.39
N ILE A 200 0.21 -10.85 6.73
CA ILE A 200 1.27 -11.46 5.91
C ILE A 200 1.06 -12.98 5.78
N GLN A 201 0.74 -13.67 6.88
CA GLN A 201 0.48 -15.12 6.85
C GLN A 201 -0.73 -15.44 5.98
N GLU A 202 -1.81 -14.67 6.10
CA GLU A 202 -3.03 -14.89 5.35
C GLU A 202 -2.85 -14.64 3.84
N ILE A 203 -2.02 -13.66 3.47
CA ILE A 203 -1.67 -13.45 2.06
C ILE A 203 -1.00 -14.71 1.47
N TYR A 204 -0.08 -15.36 2.20
CA TYR A 204 0.53 -16.60 1.71
C TYR A 204 -0.46 -17.76 1.63
N ASN A 205 -1.43 -17.85 2.55
CA ASN A 205 -2.51 -18.84 2.46
C ASN A 205 -3.36 -18.64 1.19
N ILE A 206 -3.77 -17.40 0.90
CA ILE A 206 -4.54 -17.05 -0.31
C ILE A 206 -3.73 -17.40 -1.57
N LEU A 207 -2.43 -17.07 -1.58
CA LEU A 207 -1.56 -17.42 -2.71
C LEU A 207 -1.45 -18.94 -2.91
N GLU A 208 -1.39 -19.72 -1.83
CA GLU A 208 -1.35 -21.18 -1.87
C GLU A 208 -2.67 -21.78 -2.38
N GLU A 209 -3.80 -21.30 -1.86
CA GLU A 209 -5.14 -21.74 -2.25
C GLU A 209 -5.38 -21.56 -3.76
N HIS A 210 -4.94 -20.42 -4.31
CA HIS A 210 -5.04 -20.12 -5.73
C HIS A 210 -3.93 -20.71 -6.60
N ARG A 211 -3.05 -21.55 -6.01
CA ARG A 211 -1.94 -22.25 -6.69
C ARG A 211 -0.97 -21.31 -7.40
N ILE A 212 -0.73 -20.14 -6.82
CA ILE A 212 0.25 -19.18 -7.31
C ILE A 212 1.63 -19.63 -6.81
N LYS A 213 2.64 -19.59 -7.67
CA LYS A 213 3.99 -20.01 -7.31
C LYS A 213 4.70 -18.90 -6.52
N PHE A 214 5.17 -19.23 -5.32
CA PHE A 214 6.02 -18.37 -4.51
C PHE A 214 7.11 -19.20 -3.81
N PRO A 215 8.20 -18.58 -3.33
CA PRO A 215 9.23 -19.30 -2.58
C PRO A 215 8.69 -19.81 -1.24
N LEU A 216 8.76 -21.13 -1.00
CA LEU A 216 8.30 -21.73 0.27
C LEU A 216 9.04 -21.16 1.48
N GLY A 217 10.29 -20.73 1.30
CA GLY A 217 11.08 -20.08 2.35
C GLY A 217 10.44 -18.80 2.88
N ASP A 218 9.73 -18.05 2.03
CA ASP A 218 9.08 -16.80 2.44
C ASP A 218 7.86 -17.07 3.34
N MET A 219 7.07 -18.10 3.01
CA MET A 219 5.96 -18.55 3.83
C MET A 219 6.45 -19.05 5.21
N ILE A 220 7.49 -19.90 5.22
CA ILE A 220 8.08 -20.38 6.48
C ILE A 220 8.58 -19.22 7.34
N MET A 221 9.23 -18.22 6.71
CA MET A 221 9.68 -17.02 7.40
C MET A 221 8.51 -16.23 8.00
N ALA A 222 7.40 -16.06 7.27
CA ALA A 222 6.19 -15.38 7.75
C ALA A 222 5.63 -16.02 9.04
N TYR A 223 5.56 -17.36 9.09
CA TYR A 223 5.16 -18.08 10.32
C TYR A 223 6.18 -17.93 11.45
N HIS A 224 7.47 -17.83 11.13
CA HIS A 224 8.50 -17.59 12.15
C HIS A 224 8.49 -16.17 12.74
N LEU A 225 7.95 -15.17 12.04
CA LEU A 225 7.86 -13.79 12.56
C LEU A 225 7.07 -13.74 13.86
N GLU A 226 5.96 -14.47 13.95
CA GLU A 226 5.11 -14.50 15.15
C GLU A 226 5.89 -14.99 16.38
N LYS A 227 6.61 -16.11 16.23
CA LYS A 227 7.45 -16.65 17.30
C LYS A 227 8.57 -15.69 17.70
N ARG A 228 9.19 -15.00 16.72
CA ARG A 228 10.24 -14.00 16.97
C ARG A 228 9.68 -12.78 17.70
N TRP A 229 8.53 -12.27 17.29
CA TRP A 229 7.84 -11.16 17.94
C TRP A 229 7.46 -11.49 19.38
N LYS A 230 6.81 -12.64 19.61
CA LYS A 230 6.48 -13.13 20.96
C LYS A 230 7.72 -13.19 21.85
N LYS A 231 8.86 -13.65 21.34
CA LYS A 231 10.12 -13.68 22.09
C LYS A 231 10.62 -12.28 22.48
N ILE A 232 10.55 -11.32 21.56
CA ILE A 232 10.93 -9.91 21.82
C ILE A 232 10.00 -9.31 22.87
N TYR A 233 8.68 -9.50 22.73
CA TYR A 233 7.69 -9.01 23.68
C TYR A 233 7.91 -9.55 25.10
N HIS A 234 8.11 -10.86 25.25
CA HIS A 234 8.40 -11.48 26.55
C HIS A 234 9.72 -10.95 27.14
N SER A 235 10.76 -10.78 26.32
CA SER A 235 12.03 -10.17 26.76
C SER A 235 11.82 -8.75 27.25
N ALA A 236 11.00 -7.95 26.56
CA ALA A 236 10.68 -6.59 26.95
C ALA A 236 9.93 -6.52 28.28
N LEU A 237 8.96 -7.42 28.49
CA LEU A 237 8.22 -7.51 29.75
C LEU A 237 9.13 -7.90 30.93
N LEU A 238 9.99 -8.92 30.73
CA LEU A 238 10.96 -9.34 31.75
C LEU A 238 11.94 -8.21 32.08
N ARG A 239 12.46 -7.52 31.06
CA ARG A 239 13.40 -6.42 31.24
C ARG A 239 12.75 -5.20 31.89
N SER A 240 11.50 -4.91 31.55
CA SER A 240 10.69 -3.88 32.20
C SER A 240 10.57 -4.14 33.70
N GLY A 241 10.26 -5.38 34.10
CA GLY A 241 10.20 -5.78 35.50
C GLY A 241 11.54 -5.60 36.23
N LYS A 242 12.66 -6.01 35.61
CA LYS A 242 14.01 -5.86 36.18
C LYS A 242 14.46 -4.40 36.32
N LEU A 243 13.98 -3.51 35.44
CA LEU A 243 14.35 -2.10 35.44
C LEU A 243 13.47 -1.22 36.34
N GLN A 244 12.38 -1.75 36.92
CA GLN A 244 11.52 -1.00 37.85
C GLN A 244 12.27 -0.41 39.05
N PRO A 245 13.14 -1.14 39.77
CA PRO A 245 13.89 -0.57 40.89
C PRO A 245 14.86 0.53 40.45
N THR A 246 15.49 0.35 39.30
CA THR A 246 16.39 1.34 38.69
C THR A 246 15.62 2.60 38.29
N LYS A 247 14.41 2.46 37.75
CA LYS A 247 13.49 3.57 37.45
C LYS A 247 13.15 4.37 38.71
N ALA A 248 12.82 3.68 39.81
CA ALA A 248 12.52 4.33 41.10
C ALA A 248 13.72 5.11 41.65
N LYS A 249 14.92 4.53 41.60
CA LYS A 249 16.16 5.20 42.02
C LYS A 249 16.46 6.45 41.18
N PHE A 250 16.32 6.38 39.85
CA PHE A 250 16.50 7.54 39.01
C PHE A 250 15.46 8.63 39.28
N ALA A 251 14.19 8.26 39.49
CA ALA A 251 13.17 9.23 39.87
C ALA A 251 13.50 9.96 41.18
N GLU A 252 14.04 9.24 42.17
CA GLU A 252 14.47 9.84 43.44
C GLU A 252 15.67 10.79 43.27
N ILE A 253 16.66 10.40 42.45
CA ILE A 253 17.83 11.25 42.14
C ILE A 253 17.38 12.52 41.41
N THR A 254 16.54 12.38 40.38
CA THR A 254 16.02 13.53 39.63
C THR A 254 15.21 14.46 40.53
N GLN A 255 14.40 13.92 41.44
CA GLN A 255 13.67 14.74 42.42
C GLN A 255 14.61 15.55 43.32
N LYS A 256 15.72 14.96 43.76
CA LYS A 256 16.75 15.65 44.55
C LYS A 256 17.47 16.72 43.73
N GLU A 257 17.79 16.45 42.47
CA GLU A 257 18.41 17.44 41.56
C GLU A 257 17.49 18.64 41.33
N ILE A 258 16.19 18.41 41.16
CA ILE A 258 15.20 19.48 41.00
C ILE A 258 15.05 20.30 42.28
N GLN A 259 15.02 19.65 43.44
CA GLN A 259 14.98 20.37 44.71
C GLN A 259 16.22 21.25 44.88
N THR A 260 17.41 20.72 44.56
CA THR A 260 18.67 21.46 44.61
C THR A 260 18.64 22.66 43.66
N PHE A 261 18.19 22.46 42.42
CA PHE A 261 18.06 23.54 41.44
C PHE A 261 17.04 24.59 41.88
N SER A 262 15.92 24.17 42.48
CA SER A 262 14.91 25.08 43.04
C SER A 262 15.49 25.96 44.15
N ASP A 263 16.34 25.40 45.02
CA ASP A 263 17.00 26.14 46.08
C ASP A 263 18.06 27.12 45.53
N GLU A 264 18.83 26.71 44.52
CA GLU A 264 19.77 27.58 43.80
C GLU A 264 19.06 28.75 43.12
N LEU A 265 17.92 28.47 42.50
CA LEU A 265 17.06 29.46 41.86
C LEU A 265 16.45 30.45 42.85
N ALA A 266 16.03 29.98 44.03
CA ALA A 266 15.57 30.86 45.10
C ALA A 266 16.68 31.79 45.61
N LYS A 267 17.91 31.28 45.74
CA LYS A 267 19.09 32.10 46.09
C LYS A 267 19.40 33.12 45.00
N PHE A 268 19.36 32.71 43.74
CA PHE A 268 19.58 33.58 42.58
C PHE A 268 18.52 34.69 42.50
N ILE A 269 17.24 34.37 42.68
CA ILE A 269 16.16 35.37 42.70
C ILE A 269 16.36 36.39 43.81
N THR A 270 16.76 35.93 45.00
CA THR A 270 17.07 36.84 46.13
C THR A 270 18.23 37.76 45.76
N LYS A 271 19.35 37.22 45.25
CA LYS A 271 20.53 37.99 44.82
C LYS A 271 20.19 38.98 43.69
N PHE A 272 19.40 38.57 42.70
CA PHE A 272 18.96 39.42 41.60
C PHE A 272 18.07 40.58 42.08
N ARG A 273 17.25 40.37 43.13
CA ARG A 273 16.43 41.44 43.72
C ARG A 273 17.24 42.42 44.55
N THR A 274 18.31 41.98 45.21
CA THR A 274 19.11 42.82 46.12
C THR A 274 20.29 43.50 45.44
N GLU A 275 20.89 42.86 44.42
CA GLU A 275 22.14 43.27 43.78
C GLU A 275 22.03 43.32 42.24
N GLY A 276 20.82 43.18 41.71
CA GLY A 276 20.60 43.18 40.27
C GLY A 276 20.73 44.56 39.61
N PRO A 277 20.60 44.60 38.29
CA PRO A 277 20.64 45.86 37.53
C PRO A 277 19.50 46.83 37.88
N GLY A 278 18.46 46.39 38.60
CA GLY A 278 17.38 47.25 39.11
C GLY A 278 17.71 48.01 40.40
N THR A 279 18.83 47.68 41.06
CA THR A 279 19.25 48.26 42.35
C THR A 279 20.34 49.34 42.23
N VAL A 280 20.81 49.66 41.02
CA VAL A 280 21.90 50.63 40.78
C VAL A 280 21.48 52.11 40.77
N GLY A 281 20.19 52.41 40.97
CA GLY A 281 19.69 53.79 41.06
C GLY A 281 19.93 54.59 39.77
N LEU A 282 20.79 55.62 39.82
CA LEU A 282 21.10 56.52 38.71
C LEU A 282 22.34 56.10 37.89
N ASP A 283 23.09 55.08 38.34
CA ASP A 283 24.33 54.63 37.70
C ASP A 283 24.01 53.64 36.55
N LEU A 284 23.61 54.21 35.41
CA LEU A 284 23.18 53.48 34.23
C LEU A 284 24.27 52.60 33.62
N ASP A 285 25.53 53.05 33.63
CA ASP A 285 26.67 52.31 33.07
C ASP A 285 26.93 51.03 33.87
N ARG A 286 26.89 51.13 35.21
CA ARG A 286 26.98 49.96 36.10
C ARG A 286 25.79 49.02 35.96
N GLY A 287 24.60 49.56 35.65
CA GLY A 287 23.41 48.78 35.33
C GLY A 287 23.59 47.92 34.07
N VAL A 288 24.25 48.43 33.03
CA VAL A 288 24.53 47.70 31.79
C VAL A 288 25.53 46.56 32.01
N GLU A 289 26.58 46.78 32.80
CA GLU A 289 27.54 45.72 33.15
C GLU A 289 26.91 44.58 33.97
N LEU A 290 26.05 44.93 34.94
CA LEU A 290 25.28 43.96 35.71
C LEU A 290 24.27 43.22 34.84
N MET A 291 23.68 43.88 33.85
CA MET A 291 22.78 43.26 32.87
C MET A 291 23.47 42.14 32.09
N ASP A 292 24.70 42.37 31.63
CA ASP A 292 25.43 41.39 30.81
C ASP A 292 25.92 40.19 31.63
N SER A 293 26.31 40.42 32.90
CA SER A 293 26.71 39.35 33.83
C SER A 293 25.51 38.50 34.29
N TYR A 294 24.43 39.12 34.78
CA TYR A 294 23.22 38.40 35.16
C TYR A 294 22.51 37.76 33.96
N GLY A 295 22.61 38.35 32.76
CA GLY A 295 22.10 37.75 31.52
C GLY A 295 22.74 36.38 31.23
N LYS A 296 24.06 36.26 31.39
CA LYS A 296 24.79 34.98 31.25
C LYS A 296 24.38 33.96 32.32
N GLU A 297 24.19 34.40 33.56
CA GLU A 297 23.69 33.53 34.65
C GLU A 297 22.25 33.04 34.37
N ILE A 298 21.37 33.90 33.85
CA ILE A 298 20.00 33.51 33.47
C ILE A 298 20.02 32.48 32.32
N GLU A 299 20.85 32.68 31.30
CA GLU A 299 20.98 31.73 30.20
C GLU A 299 21.54 30.37 30.66
N LEU A 300 22.42 30.35 31.67
CA LEU A 300 22.91 29.12 32.27
C LEU A 300 21.79 28.38 33.03
N MET A 301 21.04 29.11 33.86
CA MET A 301 19.92 28.57 34.64
C MET A 301 18.79 28.06 33.75
N ASP A 302 18.48 28.76 32.65
CA ASP A 302 17.45 28.31 31.71
C ASP A 302 17.89 27.05 30.94
N ARG A 303 19.18 26.92 30.61
CA ARG A 303 19.74 25.67 30.06
C ARG A 303 19.60 24.50 31.03
N GLN A 304 19.97 24.68 32.29
CA GLN A 304 19.82 23.66 33.33
C GLN A 304 18.35 23.28 33.54
N ARG A 305 17.44 24.25 33.54
CA ARG A 305 15.99 24.01 33.61
C ARG A 305 15.49 23.14 32.44
N ILE A 306 15.91 23.45 31.21
CA ILE A 306 15.51 22.69 30.02
C ILE A 306 16.03 21.24 30.11
N GLU A 307 17.24 21.04 30.64
CA GLU A 307 17.84 19.73 30.81
C GLU A 307 17.09 18.89 31.87
N LEU A 308 16.84 19.46 33.05
CA LEU A 308 16.08 18.79 34.13
C LEU A 308 14.65 18.45 33.70
N GLY A 309 13.97 19.34 32.98
CA GLY A 309 12.64 19.07 32.44
C GLY A 309 12.59 17.90 31.44
N ARG A 310 13.67 17.70 30.66
CA ARG A 310 13.79 16.54 29.77
C ARG A 310 14.01 15.23 30.54
N VAL A 311 14.71 15.29 31.67
CA VAL A 311 14.96 14.13 32.53
C VAL A 311 13.69 13.73 33.30
N GLU A 312 12.95 14.70 33.84
CA GLU A 312 11.65 14.45 34.49
C GLU A 312 10.65 13.75 33.58
N LEU A 313 10.51 14.21 32.32
CA LEU A 313 9.59 13.57 31.38
C LEU A 313 9.92 12.09 31.14
N CYS A 314 11.19 11.71 31.31
CA CYS A 314 11.65 10.33 31.14
C CYS A 314 11.39 9.47 32.39
N SER A 315 11.51 10.06 33.60
CA SER A 315 11.28 9.37 34.88
C SER A 315 9.80 9.32 35.25
N ALA A 316 9.00 10.31 34.83
CA ALA A 316 7.58 10.48 35.14
C ALA A 316 6.62 9.62 34.30
N THR A 317 7.09 8.57 33.63
CA THR A 317 6.20 7.58 32.96
C THR A 317 5.47 6.68 33.98
N GLY A 318 4.76 7.29 34.92
CA GLY A 318 3.88 6.69 35.92
C GLY A 318 2.73 7.66 36.28
N PRO A 319 1.64 7.20 36.91
CA PRO A 319 0.32 7.86 36.90
C PRO A 319 0.20 9.20 37.65
N ARG A 320 1.31 9.81 38.11
CA ARG A 320 1.30 11.04 38.93
C ARG A 320 1.78 12.30 38.19
N ALA A 321 1.95 12.23 36.87
CA ALA A 321 2.37 13.37 36.05
C ALA A 321 1.35 14.54 36.01
N SER A 322 0.12 14.36 36.51
CA SER A 322 -0.92 15.38 36.47
C SER A 322 -0.83 16.45 37.57
N GLU A 323 -0.05 16.23 38.63
CA GLU A 323 0.00 17.17 39.77
C GLU A 323 1.22 18.11 39.75
N ALA A 324 2.26 17.81 38.97
CA ALA A 324 3.48 18.62 38.91
C ALA A 324 3.38 19.85 37.98
N HIS A 325 2.39 19.89 37.08
CA HIS A 325 2.16 21.05 36.21
C HIS A 325 1.75 22.34 36.97
N THR A 326 1.45 22.22 38.26
CA THR A 326 0.95 23.31 39.11
C THR A 326 2.04 23.96 39.99
N LEU A 327 3.26 23.39 40.07
CA LEU A 327 4.29 23.83 41.03
C LEU A 327 5.45 24.64 40.43
N MET A 328 5.41 25.02 39.15
CA MET A 328 6.38 25.99 38.63
C MET A 328 5.70 27.34 38.37
N PRO A 329 5.86 28.35 39.25
CA PRO A 329 5.40 29.72 39.04
C PRO A 329 6.29 30.45 38.01
N PHE A 330 6.75 29.76 36.96
CA PHE A 330 7.65 30.31 35.94
C PHE A 330 6.92 30.98 34.77
N LYS A 331 5.59 30.84 34.65
CA LYS A 331 4.83 31.57 33.63
C LYS A 331 4.73 33.07 33.90
N ASN A 332 4.91 33.53 35.14
CA ASN A 332 4.76 34.95 35.46
C ASN A 332 6.10 35.70 35.58
N CYS A 333 7.22 35.04 35.89
CA CYS A 333 8.52 35.72 35.97
C CYS A 333 9.19 35.95 34.60
N THR A 334 8.98 35.07 33.61
CA THR A 334 9.43 35.35 32.23
C THR A 334 8.61 36.47 31.58
N VAL A 335 7.35 36.65 31.95
CA VAL A 335 6.54 37.79 31.49
C VAL A 335 7.06 39.11 32.09
N TYR A 336 7.48 39.14 33.36
CA TYR A 336 8.06 40.35 33.95
C TYR A 336 9.48 40.66 33.46
N ALA A 337 10.30 39.64 33.17
CA ALA A 337 11.62 39.85 32.58
C ALA A 337 11.53 40.25 31.09
N CYS A 338 10.63 39.64 30.31
CA CYS A 338 10.41 40.02 28.91
C CYS A 338 9.68 41.36 28.74
N PHE A 339 8.87 41.81 29.71
CA PHE A 339 8.24 43.15 29.64
C PHE A 339 9.23 44.29 29.87
N PHE A 340 10.35 44.05 30.56
CA PHE A 340 11.37 45.08 30.84
C PHE A 340 12.66 44.93 30.01
N PHE A 341 12.99 43.74 29.51
CA PHE A 341 14.20 43.50 28.72
C PHE A 341 13.86 43.02 27.30
N CYS A 342 13.47 43.97 26.46
CA CYS A 342 13.56 43.79 25.01
C CYS A 342 15.02 44.02 24.58
N SER A 343 15.81 42.95 24.53
CA SER A 343 17.15 42.95 23.94
C SER A 343 17.07 42.94 22.39
N PRO A 344 18.01 43.59 21.66
CA PRO A 344 17.76 44.26 20.38
C PRO A 344 17.75 43.36 19.13
N THR A 345 17.51 42.05 19.27
CA THR A 345 17.54 41.08 18.15
C THR A 345 16.17 40.81 17.53
N LEU A 346 15.07 41.24 18.14
CA LEU A 346 13.73 41.27 17.53
C LEU A 346 13.34 42.61 16.87
N SER A 347 14.24 43.61 16.86
CA SER A 347 13.96 44.96 16.36
C SER A 347 13.94 45.12 14.83
N ARG A 348 14.31 44.10 14.04
CA ARG A 348 14.33 44.22 12.56
C ARG A 348 13.09 43.75 11.82
N LYS A 349 12.09 43.13 12.47
CA LYS A 349 10.86 42.69 11.79
C LYS A 349 9.56 43.36 12.24
N CYS A 350 9.59 44.27 13.22
CA CYS A 350 8.42 45.05 13.65
C CYS A 350 8.55 46.57 13.40
N ARG A 351 9.25 46.97 12.33
CA ARG A 351 9.10 48.31 11.72
C ARG A 351 8.53 48.16 10.30
N LYS A 352 7.25 47.79 10.21
CA LYS A 352 6.34 47.96 9.06
C LYS A 352 5.03 47.25 9.40
N ALA A 353 4.24 47.86 10.27
CA ALA A 353 2.79 47.71 10.43
C ALA A 353 2.41 48.23 11.83
N VAL A 354 2.12 49.53 11.86
CA VAL A 354 1.16 50.31 12.66
C VAL A 354 1.66 51.74 12.64
#